data_AF-A0A1X0U4U0-F1
#
_entry.id   AF-A0A1X0U4U0-F1
#
_cell.length_a   1.000
_cell.length_b   1.000
_cell.length_c   1.000
_cell.angle_alpha   90.00
_cell.angle_beta   90.00
_cell.angle_gamma   90.00
#
_symmetry.space_group_name_H-M   'P 1'
#
loop_
_entity.id
_entity.type
_entity.pdbx_description
1 polymer ?
#
loop_
_entity_poly.entity_id
_entity_poly.type
_entity_poly.pdbx_seq_one_letter_code
_entity_poly.pdbx_strand_id
1 'polypeptide(L)'
;MFGLIFNKNLSDAETAKYIKYYIDDLGCDANASINLPNFTMKASLLEFAYSANKPKSIDEILEKGAVPNVWLAGSIGLDFLLFFEENSVKLEGQSPSPKLFKFIKTQKYKEFKEEKFKLIKKLLEHGQDPRGYILLQKVLTLVNDEEVLDNLLKNETQKELAQ
;
A
#
# COMPACT_ATOMS: atom_id res chain seq x y z
N MET A 1 -5.61 17.09 9.70
CA MET A 1 -5.53 15.62 9.53
C MET A 1 -4.10 15.11 9.33
N PHE A 2 -3.33 15.56 8.34
CA PHE A 2 -1.95 15.07 8.09
C PHE A 2 -1.03 15.06 9.33
N GLY A 3 -0.96 16.17 10.08
CA GLY A 3 -0.16 16.23 11.31
C GLY A 3 -0.65 15.31 12.43
N LEU A 4 -1.94 14.99 12.45
CA LEU A 4 -2.55 14.04 13.38
C LEU A 4 -2.14 12.59 13.03
N ILE A 5 -2.12 12.25 11.74
CA ILE A 5 -1.67 10.94 11.27
C ILE A 5 -0.21 10.69 11.68
N PHE A 6 0.68 11.67 11.55
CA PHE A 6 2.09 11.53 11.97
C PHE A 6 2.35 11.76 13.46
N ASN A 7 1.33 12.07 14.26
CA ASN A 7 1.51 12.25 15.68
C ASN A 7 1.86 10.92 16.36
N LYS A 8 3.09 10.82 16.86
CA LYS A 8 3.63 9.63 17.55
C LYS A 8 3.01 9.38 18.93
N ASN A 9 2.39 10.40 19.51
CA ASN A 9 1.72 10.28 20.81
C ASN A 9 0.29 9.74 20.68
N LEU A 10 -0.23 9.59 19.45
CA LEU A 10 -1.55 9.03 19.20
C LEU A 10 -1.41 7.60 18.69
N SER A 11 -2.11 6.68 19.33
CA SER A 11 -2.30 5.35 18.79
C SER A 11 -3.06 5.40 17.46
N ASP A 12 -2.96 4.34 16.67
CA ASP A 12 -3.72 4.23 15.43
C ASP A 12 -5.24 4.29 15.67
N ALA A 13 -5.72 3.68 16.76
CA ALA A 13 -7.15 3.71 17.12
C ALA A 13 -7.64 5.12 17.49
N GLU A 14 -6.83 5.90 18.21
CA GLU A 14 -7.15 7.31 18.49
C GLU A 14 -7.09 8.15 17.21
N THR A 15 -6.09 7.88 16.37
CA THR A 15 -5.93 8.57 15.09
C THR A 15 -7.16 8.36 14.19
N ALA A 16 -7.64 7.12 14.06
CA ALA A 16 -8.86 6.79 13.32
C ALA A 16 -10.10 7.54 13.87
N LYS A 17 -10.28 7.55 15.20
CA LYS A 17 -11.38 8.30 15.84
C LYS A 17 -11.35 9.79 15.49
N TYR A 18 -10.17 10.40 15.49
CA TYR A 18 -10.04 11.81 15.13
C TYR A 18 -10.26 12.02 13.63
N ILE A 19 -9.74 11.17 12.75
CA ILE A 19 -10.02 11.23 11.30
C ILE A 19 -11.51 11.23 11.06
N LYS A 20 -12.24 10.30 11.69
CA LYS A 20 -13.69 10.24 11.63
C LYS A 20 -14.32 11.58 12.01
N TYR A 21 -13.94 12.15 13.14
CA TYR A 21 -14.45 13.45 13.60
C TYR A 21 -14.14 14.59 12.61
N TYR A 22 -12.92 14.64 12.06
CA TYR A 22 -12.57 15.67 11.07
C TYR A 22 -13.42 15.57 9.80
N ILE A 23 -13.74 14.36 9.34
CA ILE A 23 -14.49 14.18 8.10
C ILE A 23 -16.00 14.32 8.35
N ASP A 24 -16.54 13.58 9.32
CA ASP A 24 -17.99 13.51 9.58
C ASP A 24 -18.51 14.81 10.22
N ASP A 25 -17.84 15.32 11.25
CA ASP A 25 -18.35 16.45 12.05
C ASP A 25 -17.84 17.80 11.54
N LEU A 26 -16.61 17.85 11.00
CA LEU A 26 -16.01 19.10 10.50
C LEU A 26 -16.06 19.23 8.97
N GLY A 27 -16.56 18.24 8.25
CA GLY A 27 -16.73 18.28 6.80
C GLY A 27 -15.42 18.32 6.02
N CYS A 28 -14.33 17.80 6.57
CA CYS A 28 -13.05 17.72 5.85
C CYS A 28 -13.13 16.68 4.72
N ASP A 29 -12.43 16.95 3.62
CA ASP A 29 -12.35 16.03 2.48
C ASP A 29 -11.48 14.79 2.80
N ALA A 30 -12.05 13.59 2.65
CA ALA A 30 -11.33 12.32 2.79
C ALA A 30 -10.24 12.13 1.71
N ASN A 31 -10.38 12.80 0.57
CA ASN A 31 -9.39 12.84 -0.52
C ASN A 31 -8.41 14.02 -0.40
N ALA A 32 -8.37 14.70 0.76
CA ALA A 32 -7.42 15.76 1.00
C ALA A 32 -5.99 15.29 0.65
N SER A 33 -5.26 16.15 -0.05
CA SER A 33 -3.88 15.91 -0.45
C SER A 33 -3.02 17.14 -0.25
N ILE A 34 -1.73 16.92 0.01
CA ILE A 34 -0.73 17.98 0.05
C ILE A 34 0.01 18.00 -1.28
N ASN A 35 0.06 19.17 -1.91
CA ASN A 35 0.93 19.40 -3.05
C ASN A 35 2.36 19.62 -2.53
N LEU A 36 3.28 18.73 -2.86
CA LEU A 36 4.68 18.88 -2.48
C LEU A 36 5.39 19.73 -3.54
N PRO A 37 5.87 20.94 -3.21
CA PRO A 37 6.57 21.76 -4.20
C PRO A 37 7.79 21.00 -4.71
N ASN A 38 7.97 20.99 -6.04
CA ASN A 38 9.00 20.26 -6.80
C ASN A 38 8.73 18.79 -7.10
N PHE A 39 7.62 18.22 -6.62
CA PHE A 39 7.16 16.90 -7.05
C PHE A 39 5.82 17.05 -7.77
N THR A 40 5.59 16.30 -8.84
CA THR A 40 4.25 16.15 -9.45
C THR A 40 3.30 15.32 -8.58
N MET A 41 3.68 15.10 -7.32
CA MET A 41 3.05 14.20 -6.38
C MET A 41 2.09 14.97 -5.47
N LYS A 42 0.87 14.44 -5.36
CA LYS A 42 -0.11 14.85 -4.37
C LYS A 42 -0.19 13.78 -3.31
N ALA A 43 0.45 14.03 -2.17
CA ALA A 43 0.50 13.04 -1.11
C ALA A 43 -0.86 13.00 -0.39
N SER A 44 -1.50 11.84 -0.43
CA SER A 44 -2.86 11.63 0.12
C SER A 44 -2.84 11.31 1.62
N LEU A 45 -4.00 11.40 2.28
CA LEU A 45 -4.15 10.91 3.65
C LEU A 45 -3.83 9.41 3.76
N LEU A 46 -4.17 8.62 2.74
CA LEU A 46 -3.88 7.18 2.69
C LEU A 46 -2.38 6.91 2.68
N GLU A 47 -1.59 7.64 1.88
CA GLU A 47 -0.13 7.52 1.88
C GLU A 47 0.46 7.87 3.24
N PHE A 48 -0.02 8.94 3.87
CA PHE A 48 0.44 9.33 5.21
C PHE A 48 0.13 8.25 6.25
N ALA A 49 -1.08 7.67 6.21
CA ALA A 49 -1.49 6.61 7.13
C ALA A 49 -0.67 5.33 6.90
N TYR A 50 -0.39 5.00 5.64
CA TYR A 50 0.50 3.90 5.27
C TYR A 50 1.91 4.10 5.79
N SER A 51 2.54 5.24 5.51
CA SER A 51 3.89 5.57 5.98
C SER A 51 4.00 5.65 7.51
N ALA A 52 2.92 6.02 8.20
CA ALA A 52 2.87 6.05 9.65
C ALA A 52 2.58 4.68 10.29
N ASN A 53 2.41 3.61 9.50
CA ASN A 53 2.00 2.28 9.94
C ASN A 53 0.70 2.28 10.76
N LYS A 54 -0.33 2.95 10.22
CA LYS A 54 -1.64 3.15 10.87
C LYS A 54 -2.78 2.48 10.08
N PRO A 55 -2.89 1.13 10.12
CA PRO A 55 -3.88 0.40 9.31
C PRO A 55 -5.34 0.70 9.64
N LYS A 56 -5.71 0.97 10.90
CA LYS A 56 -7.09 1.37 11.25
C LYS A 56 -7.43 2.75 10.71
N SER A 57 -6.44 3.64 10.68
CA SER A 57 -6.60 4.95 10.04
C SER A 57 -6.79 4.82 8.54
N ILE A 58 -6.09 3.89 7.87
CA ILE A 58 -6.35 3.57 6.45
C ILE A 58 -7.80 3.13 6.28
N ASP A 59 -8.27 2.20 7.11
CA ASP A 59 -9.62 1.65 7.03
C ASP A 59 -10.68 2.75 7.18
N GLU A 60 -10.53 3.61 8.18
CA GLU A 60 -11.42 4.75 8.36
C GLU A 60 -11.39 5.69 7.14
N ILE A 61 -10.21 6.03 6.62
CA ILE A 61 -10.10 6.92 5.43
C ILE A 61 -10.82 6.31 4.21
N LEU A 62 -10.68 5.00 3.99
CA LEU A 62 -11.34 4.29 2.89
C LEU A 62 -12.87 4.22 3.08
N GLU A 63 -13.34 3.95 4.30
CA GLU A 63 -14.77 3.97 4.65
C GLU A 63 -15.41 5.34 4.41
N LYS A 64 -14.62 6.41 4.51
CA LYS A 64 -15.04 7.79 4.17
C LYS A 64 -15.00 8.13 2.68
N GLY A 65 -14.77 7.14 1.82
CA GLY A 65 -14.82 7.32 0.36
C GLY A 65 -13.56 7.94 -0.22
N ALA A 66 -12.43 7.86 0.48
CA ALA A 66 -11.15 8.18 -0.15
C ALA A 66 -10.83 7.17 -1.25
N VAL A 67 -10.42 7.69 -2.41
CA VAL A 67 -10.00 6.87 -3.54
C VAL A 67 -8.48 6.72 -3.50
N PRO A 68 -7.95 5.49 -3.40
CA PRO A 68 -6.52 5.26 -3.45
C PRO A 68 -5.90 5.74 -4.76
N ASN A 69 -4.68 6.25 -4.70
CA ASN A 69 -3.96 6.73 -5.88
C ASN A 69 -2.80 5.79 -6.26
N VAL A 70 -2.29 5.92 -7.49
CA VAL A 70 -1.21 5.06 -8.01
C VAL A 70 0.09 5.10 -7.20
N TRP A 71 0.32 6.16 -6.41
CA TRP A 71 1.55 6.32 -5.62
C TRP A 71 1.60 5.36 -4.44
N LEU A 72 0.47 5.13 -3.77
CA LEU A 72 0.37 4.15 -2.69
C LEU A 72 0.74 2.74 -3.16
N ALA A 73 0.30 2.35 -4.36
CA ALA A 73 0.70 1.09 -4.98
C ALA A 73 2.22 1.03 -5.24
N GLY A 74 2.82 2.15 -5.67
CA GLY A 74 4.26 2.30 -5.80
C GLY A 74 5.01 2.14 -4.47
N SER A 75 4.52 2.75 -3.38
CA SER A 75 5.08 2.60 -2.04
C SER A 75 5.04 1.15 -1.57
N ILE A 76 3.94 0.42 -1.81
CA ILE A 76 3.86 -1.01 -1.50
C ILE A 76 4.90 -1.82 -2.30
N GLY A 77 5.12 -1.49 -3.57
CA GLY A 77 6.19 -2.11 -4.36
C GLY A 77 7.59 -1.85 -3.81
N LEU A 78 7.85 -0.62 -3.35
CA LEU A 78 9.12 -0.25 -2.72
C LEU A 78 9.34 -1.00 -1.40
N ASP A 79 8.30 -1.21 -0.61
CA ASP A 79 8.39 -1.98 0.64
C ASP A 79 8.91 -3.40 0.41
N PHE A 80 8.53 -4.06 -0.70
CA PHE A 80 9.09 -5.39 -1.02
C PHE A 80 10.59 -5.32 -1.32
N LEU A 81 11.05 -4.30 -2.06
CA LEU A 81 12.48 -4.09 -2.33
C LEU A 81 13.26 -3.90 -1.03
N LEU A 82 12.79 -2.99 -0.18
CA LEU A 82 13.39 -2.70 1.12
C LEU A 82 13.39 -3.93 2.03
N PHE A 83 12.27 -4.68 2.06
CA PHE A 83 12.17 -5.89 2.86
C PHE A 83 13.22 -6.94 2.47
N PHE A 84 13.49 -7.13 1.18
CA PHE A 84 14.58 -8.01 0.76
C PHE A 84 15.96 -7.48 1.19
N GLU A 85 16.22 -6.18 1.00
CA GLU A 85 17.47 -5.53 1.38
C GLU A 85 17.76 -5.61 2.89
N GLU A 86 16.77 -5.30 3.73
CA GLU A 86 16.84 -5.38 5.19
C GLU A 86 17.13 -6.80 5.70
N ASN A 87 16.72 -7.81 4.93
CA ASN A 87 17.01 -9.21 5.22
C ASN A 87 18.32 -9.70 4.56
N SER A 88 19.14 -8.77 4.04
CA SER A 88 20.40 -9.05 3.35
C SER A 88 20.23 -10.00 2.17
N VAL A 89 19.09 -9.92 1.50
CA VAL A 89 18.76 -10.67 0.30
C VAL A 89 18.71 -9.69 -0.85
N LYS A 90 19.77 -9.64 -1.65
CA LYS A 90 19.82 -8.75 -2.81
C LYS A 90 19.03 -9.35 -3.97
N LEU A 91 18.29 -8.50 -4.66
CA LEU A 91 17.80 -8.78 -6.01
C LEU A 91 18.97 -8.55 -6.96
N GLU A 92 19.81 -9.56 -7.15
CA GLU A 92 21.00 -9.47 -8.02
C GLU A 92 20.62 -9.74 -9.48
N GLY A 93 20.80 -8.74 -10.35
CA GLY A 93 20.67 -8.92 -11.80
C GLY A 93 19.30 -9.42 -12.27
N GLN A 94 19.27 -10.13 -13.40
CA GLN A 94 18.05 -10.73 -13.98
C GLN A 94 17.70 -12.09 -13.36
N SER A 95 18.55 -12.64 -12.48
CA SER A 95 18.42 -14.01 -11.98
C SER A 95 18.44 -14.06 -10.44
N PRO A 96 17.35 -14.49 -9.79
CA PRO A 96 17.28 -14.60 -8.33
C PRO A 96 18.36 -15.51 -7.73
N SER A 97 19.01 -15.04 -6.66
CA SER A 97 20.03 -15.84 -5.96
C SER A 97 19.42 -17.06 -5.23
N PRO A 98 20.16 -18.16 -5.02
CA PRO A 98 19.69 -19.28 -4.19
C PRO A 98 19.27 -18.87 -2.77
N LYS A 99 19.89 -17.81 -2.24
CA LYS A 99 19.55 -17.22 -0.93
C LYS A 99 18.15 -16.61 -0.94
N LEU A 100 17.80 -15.91 -2.02
CA LEU A 100 16.46 -15.34 -2.22
C LEU A 100 15.37 -16.42 -2.29
N PHE A 101 15.60 -17.51 -3.04
CA PHE A 101 14.64 -18.62 -3.11
C PHE A 101 14.42 -19.33 -1.77
N LYS A 102 15.45 -19.40 -0.93
CA LYS A 102 15.30 -19.90 0.45
C LYS A 102 14.50 -18.91 1.30
N PHE A 103 14.77 -17.61 1.13
CA PHE A 103 14.13 -16.56 1.90
C PHE A 103 12.62 -16.45 1.64
N ILE A 104 12.17 -16.51 0.38
CA ILE A 104 10.73 -16.44 0.05
C ILE A 104 9.92 -17.63 0.60
N LYS A 105 10.58 -18.72 1.01
CA LYS A 105 9.93 -19.86 1.65
C LYS A 105 9.78 -19.70 3.17
N THR A 106 10.45 -18.70 3.76
CA THR A 106 10.42 -18.47 5.20
C THR A 106 9.07 -17.96 5.67
N GLN A 107 8.74 -18.22 6.94
CA GLN A 107 7.53 -17.71 7.56
C GLN A 107 7.50 -16.17 7.57
N LYS A 108 8.66 -15.55 7.82
CA LYS A 108 8.82 -14.08 7.82
C LYS A 108 8.37 -13.44 6.51
N TYR A 109 8.77 -14.00 5.36
CA TYR A 109 8.34 -13.50 4.06
C TYR A 109 6.84 -13.72 3.82
N LYS A 110 6.32 -14.90 4.19
CA LYS A 110 4.90 -15.24 4.02
C LYS A 110 3.99 -14.29 4.80
N GLU A 111 4.33 -13.99 6.05
CA GLU A 111 3.59 -13.05 6.90
C GLU A 111 3.61 -11.63 6.32
N PHE A 112 4.79 -11.16 5.93
CA PHE A 112 4.94 -9.85 5.27
C PHE A 112 4.11 -9.77 3.99
N LYS A 113 4.20 -10.79 3.12
CA LYS A 113 3.44 -10.84 1.87
C LYS A 113 1.94 -10.85 2.15
N GLU A 114 1.47 -11.69 3.08
CA GLU A 114 0.05 -11.80 3.41
C GLU A 114 -0.52 -10.47 3.92
N GLU A 115 0.21 -9.78 4.81
CA GLU A 115 -0.18 -8.47 5.32
C GLU A 115 -0.33 -7.43 4.19
N LYS A 116 0.68 -7.34 3.32
CA LYS A 116 0.65 -6.40 2.19
C LYS A 116 -0.46 -6.76 1.19
N PHE A 117 -0.69 -8.04 0.92
CA PHE A 117 -1.73 -8.48 -0.01
C PHE A 117 -3.14 -8.26 0.52
N LYS A 118 -3.37 -8.37 1.84
CA LYS A 118 -4.65 -7.96 2.47
C LYS A 118 -4.92 -6.47 2.25
N LEU A 119 -3.90 -5.63 2.40
CA LEU A 119 -4.02 -4.20 2.10
C LEU A 119 -4.29 -3.95 0.61
N ILE A 120 -3.54 -4.60 -0.29
CA ILE A 120 -3.74 -4.46 -1.75
C ILE A 120 -5.18 -4.78 -2.15
N LYS A 121 -5.72 -5.91 -1.67
CA LYS A 121 -7.11 -6.31 -1.94
C LYS A 121 -8.09 -5.24 -1.50
N LYS A 122 -7.90 -4.68 -0.30
CA LYS A 122 -8.73 -3.60 0.24
C LYS A 122 -8.64 -2.34 -0.63
N LEU A 123 -7.44 -1.91 -1.01
CA LEU A 123 -7.25 -0.73 -1.87
C LEU A 123 -7.92 -0.91 -3.23
N LEU A 124 -7.80 -2.10 -3.82
CA LEU A 124 -8.47 -2.45 -5.08
C LEU A 124 -10.00 -2.39 -4.97
N GLU A 125 -10.56 -2.93 -3.88
CA GLU A 125 -12.01 -2.85 -3.60
C GLU A 125 -12.51 -1.41 -3.46
N HIS A 126 -11.62 -0.47 -3.11
CA HIS A 126 -11.89 0.97 -3.03
C HIS A 126 -11.45 1.77 -4.27
N GLY A 127 -11.20 1.12 -5.41
CA GLY A 127 -10.98 1.78 -6.69
C GLY A 127 -9.52 2.17 -6.98
N GLN A 128 -8.55 1.56 -6.29
CA GLN A 128 -7.14 1.65 -6.68
C GLN A 128 -6.95 1.11 -8.10
N ASP A 129 -6.34 1.91 -8.98
CA ASP A 129 -6.01 1.47 -10.33
C ASP A 129 -5.03 0.27 -10.30
N PRO A 130 -5.40 -0.91 -10.84
CA PRO A 130 -4.55 -2.09 -10.88
C PRO A 130 -3.20 -1.85 -11.58
N ARG A 131 -3.15 -0.92 -12.54
CA ARG A 131 -1.92 -0.55 -13.27
C ARG A 131 -0.90 0.17 -12.40
N GLY A 132 -1.29 0.64 -11.21
CA GLY A 132 -0.36 1.22 -10.23
C GLY A 132 0.66 0.21 -9.68
N TYR A 133 0.37 -1.10 -9.74
CA TYR A 133 1.19 -2.16 -9.14
C TYR A 133 2.36 -2.66 -10.00
N ILE A 134 2.72 -1.96 -11.09
CA ILE A 134 3.80 -2.36 -12.01
C ILE A 134 5.13 -2.62 -11.28
N LEU A 135 5.49 -1.78 -10.30
CA LEU A 135 6.72 -1.99 -9.54
C LEU A 135 6.67 -3.30 -8.75
N LEU A 136 5.58 -3.53 -8.00
CA LEU A 136 5.41 -4.74 -7.22
C LEU A 136 5.42 -5.99 -8.12
N GLN A 137 4.72 -5.94 -9.26
CA GLN A 137 4.70 -7.03 -10.23
C GLN A 137 6.12 -7.39 -10.69
N LYS A 138 6.93 -6.41 -11.10
CA LYS A 138 8.34 -6.64 -11.48
C LYS A 138 9.15 -7.28 -10.36
N VAL A 139 8.98 -6.80 -9.12
CA VAL A 139 9.69 -7.33 -7.96
C VAL A 139 9.30 -8.80 -7.72
N LEU A 140 8.01 -9.13 -7.80
CA LEU A 140 7.54 -10.49 -7.59
C LEU A 140 7.97 -11.44 -8.72
N THR A 141 7.97 -10.98 -9.97
CA THR A 141 8.49 -11.77 -11.11
C THR A 141 9.95 -12.12 -10.94
N LEU A 142 10.77 -11.19 -10.43
CA LEU A 142 12.19 -11.48 -10.16
C LEU A 142 12.39 -12.60 -9.15
N VAL A 143 11.40 -12.87 -8.28
CA VAL A 143 11.46 -13.91 -7.26
C VAL A 143 10.55 -15.11 -7.56
N ASN A 144 9.91 -15.12 -8.74
CA ASN A 144 8.96 -16.13 -9.19
C ASN A 144 7.80 -16.35 -8.19
N ASP A 145 7.17 -15.25 -7.77
CA ASP A 145 6.07 -15.22 -6.79
C ASP A 145 4.94 -14.23 -7.15
N GLU A 146 4.79 -13.91 -8.43
CA GLU A 146 3.85 -12.94 -8.99
C GLU A 146 2.41 -13.46 -9.12
N GLU A 147 2.21 -14.79 -9.14
CA GLU A 147 0.93 -15.42 -9.52
C GLU A 147 -0.27 -14.88 -8.73
N VAL A 148 -0.12 -14.72 -7.41
CA VAL A 148 -1.19 -14.21 -6.55
C VAL A 148 -1.55 -12.76 -6.90
N LEU A 149 -0.55 -11.92 -7.20
CA LEU A 149 -0.78 -10.53 -7.56
C LEU A 149 -1.46 -10.46 -8.93
N ASP A 150 -0.95 -11.20 -9.91
CA ASP A 150 -1.51 -11.24 -11.25
C ASP A 150 -2.99 -11.65 -11.24
N ASN A 151 -3.35 -12.63 -10.42
CA ASN A 151 -4.75 -13.05 -10.26
C ASN A 151 -5.60 -11.95 -9.62
N LEU A 152 -5.09 -11.24 -8.60
CA LEU A 152 -5.81 -10.11 -7.99
C LEU A 152 -6.05 -8.99 -9.01
N LEU A 153 -5.01 -8.58 -9.76
CA LEU A 153 -5.10 -7.48 -10.71
C LEU A 153 -6.04 -7.81 -11.88
N LYS A 154 -5.98 -9.02 -12.42
CA LYS A 154 -6.87 -9.48 -13.52
C LYS A 154 -8.34 -9.46 -13.13
N ASN A 155 -8.67 -9.93 -11.92
CA ASN A 155 -10.05 -9.99 -11.45
C ASN A 155 -10.67 -8.59 -11.34
N GLU A 156 -9.91 -7.59 -10.91
CA GLU A 156 -10.40 -6.22 -10.80
C GLU A 156 -10.56 -5.55 -12.16
N THR A 157 -9.59 -5.74 -13.08
CA THR A 157 -9.74 -5.26 -14.46
C THR A 157 -10.97 -5.85 -15.16
N GLN A 158 -11.32 -7.12 -14.89
CA GLN A 158 -12.54 -7.73 -15.43
C GLN A 158 -13.81 -7.13 -14.84
N LYS A 159 -13.82 -6.75 -13.56
CA LYS A 159 -14.95 -6.05 -12.94
C LYS A 159 -15.16 -4.67 -13.54
N GLU A 160 -14.09 -3.91 -13.76
CA GLU A 160 -14.16 -2.59 -14.41
C GLU A 160 -14.73 -2.67 -15.84
N LEU A 161 -14.37 -3.71 -16.61
CA LEU A 161 -14.89 -3.92 -17.97
C LEU A 161 -16.35 -4.37 -18.03
N ALA A 162 -16.92 -4.85 -16.91
CA ALA A 162 -18.29 -5.37 -16.84
C ALA A 162 -19.32 -4.36 -16.30
N GLN A 163 -18.87 -3.15 -15.91
CA GLN A 163 -19.70 -2.04 -15.43
C GLN A 163 -19.94 -1.01 -16.54
#